data_AF-A0A3C0ZIF2-F1
#
_entry.id   AF-A0A3C0ZIF2-F1
#
_cell.length_a   1.000
_cell.length_b   1.000
_cell.length_c   1.000
_cell.angle_alpha   90.00
_cell.angle_beta   90.00
_cell.angle_gamma   90.00
#
_symmetry.space_group_name_H-M   'P 1'
#
loop_
_entity.id
_entity.type
_entity.pdbx_description
1 polymer ?
#
loop_
_entity_poly.entity_id
_entity_poly.type
_entity_poly.pdbx_seq_one_letter_code
_entity_poly.pdbx_strand_id
1 'polypeptide(L)'
;MIQLIDVLHLSIKELHRAVGRIRHMHQTEELLQSFKKVNEYENDADAIFEQAIADLFENEKDPIKIIKLKEVYVGLETATDKCEDAANVLEALVIKHA
;
A
#
# COMPACT_ATOMS: atom_id res chain seq x y z
N MET A 1 10.62 5.80 7.53
CA MET A 1 9.96 6.72 6.56
C MET A 1 10.29 6.42 5.11
N ILE A 2 11.56 6.49 4.67
CA ILE A 2 11.94 6.24 3.26
C ILE A 2 11.42 4.88 2.77
N GLN A 3 11.61 3.82 3.56
CA GLN A 3 11.11 2.48 3.21
C GLN A 3 9.60 2.45 2.97
N LEU A 4 8.80 3.15 3.79
CA LEU A 4 7.35 3.22 3.62
C LEU A 4 6.95 3.97 2.33
N ILE A 5 7.70 5.03 1.98
CA ILE A 5 7.54 5.75 0.72
C ILE A 5 7.88 4.85 -0.49
N ASP A 6 8.94 4.06 -0.39
CA ASP A 6 9.36 3.14 -1.45
C ASP A 6 8.30 2.06 -1.69
N VAL A 7 7.77 1.47 -0.62
CA VAL A 7 6.68 0.49 -0.70
C VAL A 7 5.41 1.11 -1.28
N LEU A 8 5.03 2.30 -0.85
CA LEU A 8 3.90 3.04 -1.43
C LEU A 8 4.09 3.27 -2.94
N HIS A 9 5.29 3.66 -3.37
CA HIS A 9 5.58 3.85 -4.80
C HIS A 9 5.49 2.55 -5.61
N LEU A 10 5.95 1.42 -5.04
CA LEU A 10 5.81 0.11 -5.66
C LEU A 10 4.34 -0.30 -5.79
N SER A 11 3.55 -0.08 -4.74
CA SER A 11 2.11 -0.34 -4.73
C SER A 11 1.38 0.49 -5.79
N ILE A 12 1.65 1.80 -5.88
CA ILE A 12 1.09 2.68 -6.91
C ILE A 12 1.45 2.21 -8.32
N LYS A 13 2.69 1.76 -8.55
CA LYS A 13 3.13 1.26 -9.87
C LYS A 13 2.40 0.00 -10.29
N GLU A 14 2.26 -0.98 -9.41
CA GLU A 14 1.55 -2.22 -9.74
C GLU A 14 0.05 -1.96 -9.92
N LEU A 15 -0.56 -1.11 -9.09
CA LEU A 15 -1.96 -0.72 -9.26
C LEU A 15 -2.19 0.00 -10.60
N HIS A 16 -1.29 0.93 -10.98
CA HIS A 16 -1.35 1.61 -12.28
C HIS A 16 -1.28 0.61 -13.45
N ARG A 17 -0.38 -0.36 -13.36
CA ARG A 17 -0.26 -1.44 -14.35
C ARG A 17 -1.54 -2.27 -14.45
N ALA A 18 -2.14 -2.64 -13.31
CA ALA A 18 -3.35 -3.44 -13.26
C ALA A 18 -4.54 -2.68 -13.89
N VAL A 19 -4.74 -1.42 -13.50
CA VAL A 19 -5.80 -0.55 -14.06
C VAL A 19 -5.65 -0.40 -15.58
N GLY A 20 -4.42 -0.23 -16.08
CA GLY A 20 -4.16 -0.14 -17.52
C GLY A 20 -4.54 -1.39 -18.31
N ARG A 21 -4.60 -2.56 -17.65
CA ARG A 21 -4.88 -3.86 -18.27
C ARG A 21 -6.31 -4.34 -18.08
N ILE A 22 -7.11 -3.67 -17.24
CA ILE A 22 -8.45 -4.14 -16.89
C ILE A 22 -9.43 -4.22 -18.08
N ARG A 23 -9.16 -3.51 -19.17
CA ARG A 23 -9.96 -3.61 -20.42
C ARG A 23 -9.63 -4.84 -21.26
N HIS A 24 -8.52 -5.51 -20.96
CA HIS A 24 -8.03 -6.71 -21.65
C HIS A 24 -8.16 -7.93 -20.73
N MET A 25 -9.38 -8.18 -20.23
CA MET A 25 -9.71 -9.19 -19.21
C MET A 25 -9.40 -10.65 -19.61
N HIS A 26 -8.90 -10.91 -20.82
CA HIS A 26 -8.40 -12.24 -21.22
C HIS A 26 -7.07 -12.61 -20.53
N GLN A 27 -6.41 -11.65 -19.87
CA GLN A 27 -5.16 -11.84 -19.11
C GLN A 27 -5.40 -11.88 -17.58
N THR A 28 -6.43 -12.62 -17.16
CA THR A 28 -6.87 -12.72 -15.75
C THR A 28 -5.75 -13.07 -14.80
N GLU A 29 -4.87 -14.00 -15.17
CA GLU A 29 -3.78 -14.46 -14.29
C GLU A 29 -2.78 -13.34 -13.96
N GLU A 30 -2.42 -12.50 -14.94
CA GLU A 30 -1.49 -11.39 -14.71
C GLU A 30 -2.11 -10.27 -13.84
N LEU A 31 -3.42 -10.06 -13.97
CA LEU A 31 -4.17 -9.14 -13.10
C LEU A 31 -4.19 -9.64 -11.67
N LEU A 32 -4.52 -10.92 -11.44
CA LEU A 32 -4.52 -11.54 -10.11
C LEU A 32 -3.13 -11.48 -9.46
N GLN A 33 -2.06 -11.70 -10.24
CA GLN A 33 -0.69 -11.53 -9.72
C GLN A 33 -0.38 -10.08 -9.33
N SER A 34 -0.94 -9.10 -10.04
CA SER A 34 -0.76 -7.68 -9.71
C SER A 34 -1.49 -7.33 -8.40
N PHE A 35 -2.71 -7.82 -8.20
CA PHE A 35 -3.46 -7.61 -6.96
C PHE A 35 -2.78 -8.28 -5.76
N LYS A 36 -2.29 -9.51 -5.93
CA LYS A 36 -1.52 -10.20 -4.89
C LYS A 36 -0.29 -9.39 -4.46
N LYS A 37 0.46 -8.82 -5.41
CA LYS A 37 1.60 -7.94 -5.08
C LYS A 37 1.21 -6.70 -4.31
N VAL A 38 0.08 -6.07 -4.65
CA VAL A 38 -0.41 -4.90 -3.92
C VAL A 38 -0.71 -5.28 -2.46
N ASN A 39 -1.34 -6.43 -2.22
CA ASN A 39 -1.56 -6.95 -0.87
C ASN A 39 -0.22 -7.31 -0.16
N GLU A 40 0.75 -7.90 -0.85
CA GLU A 40 2.09 -8.13 -0.28
C GLU A 40 2.77 -6.81 0.14
N TYR A 41 2.65 -5.74 -0.66
CA TYR A 41 3.19 -4.42 -0.31
C TYR A 41 2.44 -3.75 0.84
N GLU A 42 1.14 -3.97 0.99
CA GLU A 42 0.37 -3.47 2.14
C GLU A 42 0.86 -4.12 3.44
N ASN A 43 1.03 -5.45 3.45
CA ASN A 43 1.57 -6.16 4.62
C ASN A 43 2.99 -5.66 4.98
N ASP A 44 3.84 -5.41 3.97
CA ASP A 44 5.17 -4.83 4.19
C ASP A 44 5.07 -3.39 4.75
N ALA A 45 4.13 -2.58 4.24
CA ALA A 45 3.91 -1.22 4.70
C ALA A 45 3.46 -1.17 6.17
N ASP A 46 2.55 -2.05 6.56
CA ASP A 46 2.06 -2.22 7.94
C ASP A 46 3.20 -2.56 8.89
N ALA A 47 4.01 -3.57 8.56
CA ALA A 47 5.14 -3.96 9.39
C ALA A 47 6.17 -2.81 9.55
N ILE A 48 6.43 -2.06 8.48
CA ILE A 48 7.34 -0.90 8.50
C ILE A 48 6.73 0.24 9.33
N PHE A 49 5.42 0.49 9.21
CA PHE A 49 4.71 1.50 9.96
C PHE A 49 4.73 1.19 11.46
N GLU A 50 4.37 -0.02 11.87
CA GLU A 50 4.38 -0.45 13.26
C GLU A 50 5.77 -0.27 13.89
N GLN A 51 6.81 -0.74 13.20
CA GLN A 51 8.19 -0.61 13.66
C GLN A 51 8.63 0.86 13.76
N ALA A 52 8.23 1.71 12.82
CA ALA A 52 8.55 3.13 12.82
C ALA A 52 7.82 3.90 13.91
N ILE A 53 6.57 3.54 14.22
CA ILE A 53 5.81 4.11 15.34
C ILE A 53 6.44 3.69 16.66
N ALA A 54 6.78 2.41 16.84
CA ALA A 54 7.45 1.94 18.05
C ALA A 54 8.75 2.70 18.31
N ASP A 55 9.62 2.82 17.30
CA ASP A 55 10.87 3.57 17.35
C ASP A 55 10.67 5.05 17.67
N LEU A 56 9.67 5.69 17.05
CA LEU A 56 9.33 7.10 17.28
C LEU A 56 9.01 7.37 18.75
N PHE A 57 8.18 6.54 19.38
CA PHE A 57 7.77 6.72 20.78
C PHE A 57 8.88 6.31 21.77
N GLU A 58 9.74 5.36 21.41
CA GLU A 58 10.86 4.96 22.24
C GLU A 58 11.97 6.01 22.27
N ASN A 59 12.30 6.61 21.12
CA ASN A 59 13.52 7.40 20.94
C ASN A 59 13.31 8.92 20.88
N GLU A 60 12.22 9.43 20.31
CA GLU A 60 11.96 10.89 20.28
C GLU A 60 11.36 11.37 21.62
N LYS A 61 11.78 12.54 22.08
CA LYS A 61 11.35 13.13 23.36
C LYS A 61 10.63 14.47 23.19
N ASP A 62 10.77 15.12 22.03
CA ASP A 62 10.02 16.31 21.69
C ASP A 62 8.57 15.94 21.28
N PRO A 63 7.56 16.27 22.09
CA PRO A 63 6.17 15.92 21.80
C PRO A 63 5.65 16.57 20.51
N ILE A 64 6.16 17.74 20.11
CA ILE A 64 5.75 18.39 18.87
C ILE A 64 6.26 17.59 17.67
N LYS A 65 7.48 17.05 17.75
CA LYS A 65 8.02 16.18 16.69
C LYS A 65 7.30 14.84 16.63
N ILE A 66 7.00 14.23 17.77
CA ILE A 66 6.22 12.98 17.82
C ILE A 66 4.89 13.15 17.08
N ILE A 67 4.14 14.21 17.40
CA ILE A 67 2.86 14.49 16.72
C ILE A 67 3.07 14.64 15.21
N LYS A 68 4.01 15.49 14.78
CA LYS A 68 4.24 15.74 13.35
C LYS A 68 4.64 14.49 12.59
N LEU A 69 5.58 13.70 13.12
CA LEU A 69 6.08 12.50 12.45
C LEU A 69 5.02 11.40 12.43
N LYS A 70 4.28 11.22 13.52
CA LYS A 70 3.16 10.28 13.57
C LYS A 70 2.14 10.58 12.48
N GLU A 71 1.72 11.83 12.31
CA GLU A 71 0.76 12.21 11.26
C GLU A 71 1.28 11.91 9.85
N VAL A 72 2.58 12.10 9.60
CA VAL A 72 3.19 11.73 8.32
C VAL A 72 3.19 10.21 8.12
N TYR A 73 3.54 9.43 9.13
CA TYR A 73 3.53 7.97 9.06
C TYR A 73 2.13 7.42 8.81
N VAL A 74 1.12 7.93 9.52
CA VAL A 74 -0.29 7.55 9.31
C VAL A 74 -0.72 7.92 7.89
N GLY A 75 -0.38 9.12 7.40
CA GLY A 75 -0.74 9.50 6.03
C GLY A 75 -0.12 8.61 4.95
N LEU A 76 1.08 8.07 5.18
CA LEU A 76 1.74 7.13 4.27
C LEU A 76 1.10 5.73 4.31
N GLU A 77 0.83 5.21 5.51
CA GLU A 77 0.15 3.91 5.69
C GLU A 77 -1.28 3.96 5.13
N THR A 78 -2.01 5.05 5.36
CA THR A 78 -3.35 5.22 4.80
C THR A 78 -3.30 5.27 3.26
N ALA A 79 -2.22 5.75 2.66
CA ALA A 79 -2.05 5.73 1.21
C ALA A 79 -1.76 4.31 0.68
N THR A 80 -1.05 3.47 1.43
CA THR A 80 -0.82 2.06 1.06
C THR A 80 -2.10 1.24 1.17
N ASP A 81 -2.85 1.41 2.27
CA ASP A 81 -4.20 0.84 2.46
C ASP A 81 -5.15 1.20 1.31
N LYS A 82 -5.15 2.47 0.88
CA LYS A 82 -5.97 2.89 -0.27
C LYS A 82 -5.58 2.26 -1.60
N CYS A 83 -4.33 1.83 -1.76
CA CYS A 83 -3.93 1.06 -2.93
C CYS A 83 -4.49 -0.37 -2.87
N GLU A 84 -4.48 -0.99 -1.69
CA GLU A 84 -5.06 -2.30 -1.45
C GLU A 84 -6.58 -2.32 -1.65
N ASP A 85 -7.30 -1.35 -1.06
CA ASP A 85 -8.74 -1.15 -1.24
C ASP A 85 -9.11 -1.11 -2.74
N ALA A 86 -8.34 -0.35 -3.52
CA ALA A 86 -8.55 -0.25 -4.96
C ALA A 86 -8.28 -1.58 -5.66
N ALA A 87 -7.20 -2.28 -5.31
CA ALA A 87 -6.90 -3.61 -5.85
C ALA A 87 -8.02 -4.62 -5.55
N ASN A 88 -8.53 -4.64 -4.31
CA ASN A 88 -9.61 -5.52 -3.86
C ASN A 88 -10.91 -5.30 -4.66
N VAL A 89 -11.28 -4.04 -4.93
CA VAL A 89 -12.43 -3.71 -5.78
C VAL A 89 -12.23 -4.19 -7.22
N LEU A 90 -11.04 -3.99 -7.78
CA LEU A 90 -10.73 -4.40 -9.15
C LEU A 90 -10.66 -5.92 -9.28
N GLU A 91 -10.12 -6.63 -8.29
CA GLU A 91 -10.08 -8.08 -8.23
C GLU A 91 -11.50 -8.67 -8.24
N ALA A 92 -12.39 -8.15 -7.40
CA ALA A 92 -13.78 -8.57 -7.36
C ALA A 92 -14.49 -8.38 -8.72
N LEU A 93 -14.20 -7.27 -9.42
CA LEU A 93 -14.72 -7.04 -10.78
C LEU A 93 -14.17 -8.05 -11.79
N VAL A 94 -12.87 -8.33 -11.75
CA VAL A 94 -12.24 -9.31 -12.65
C VAL A 94 -12.82 -10.70 -12.44
N ILE A 95 -12.94 -11.15 -11.18
CA ILE A 95 -13.51 -12.47 -10.86
C ILE A 95 -14.96 -12.58 -11.32
N LYS A 96 -15.77 -11.52 -11.16
CA LYS A 96 -17.19 -11.52 -11.54
C LYS A 96 -17.41 -11.56 -13.05
N HIS A 97 -16.45 -11.10 -13.84
CA HIS A 97 -16.54 -10.98 -15.30
C HIS A 97 -15.59 -11.94 -16.06
N ALA A 98 -14.91 -12.84 -15.35
CA ALA A 98 -14.06 -13.89 -15.90
C ALA A 98 -14.87 -15.10 -16.41
#